data_AF-X1N613-F1
#
_entry.id   AF-X1N613-F1
#
_cell.length_a   1.000
_cell.length_b   1.000
_cell.length_c   1.000
_cell.angle_alpha   90.00
_cell.angle_beta   90.00
_cell.angle_gamma   90.00
#
_symmetry.space_group_name_H-M   'P 1'
#
loop_
_entity.id
_entity.type
_entity.pdbx_description
1 polymer ?
#
loop_
_entity_poly.entity_id
_entity_poly.type
_entity_poly.pdbx_seq_one_letter_code
_entity_poly.pdbx_strand_id
1 'polypeptide(L)'
;DEWAELFKKAGAQFAGPVGEHHDGFSMWDSQVNEWNAAKVGPKRDVVGELEKAIRKQGMRFIVALHHAANWWFFPHWKKEYDTSDPRYAGLYGSPHNLEWAQNMPELKEGENEWQLQDKPGKEFLDKWLAKIREVINKYQPDLLWFDFGLNFVQEHYKRNNRYGD
;
A
#
# COMPACT_ATOMS: atom_id res chain seq x y z
N ASP A 1 -22.41 7.24 2.41
CA ASP A 1 -23.09 8.46 2.89
C ASP A 1 -23.06 8.60 4.41
N GLU A 2 -23.57 7.64 5.19
CA GLU A 2 -23.64 7.74 6.67
C GLU A 2 -22.30 8.11 7.34
N TRP A 3 -21.19 7.48 6.95
CA TRP A 3 -19.86 7.81 7.49
C TRP A 3 -19.45 9.25 7.19
N ALA A 4 -19.65 9.71 5.95
CA ALA A 4 -19.30 11.07 5.55
C ALA A 4 -20.15 12.12 6.28
N GLU A 5 -21.45 11.85 6.47
CA GLU A 5 -22.33 12.69 7.28
C GLU A 5 -21.88 12.74 8.75
N LEU A 6 -21.50 11.60 9.33
CA LEU A 6 -20.97 11.54 10.68
C LEU A 6 -19.69 12.37 10.81
N PHE A 7 -18.75 12.23 9.89
CA PHE A 7 -17.52 13.03 9.88
C PHE A 7 -17.82 14.53 9.78
N LYS A 8 -18.76 14.92 8.91
CA LYS A 8 -19.19 16.32 8.78
C LYS A 8 -19.83 16.85 10.07
N LYS A 9 -20.72 16.06 10.70
CA LYS A 9 -21.36 16.42 11.98
C LYS A 9 -20.34 16.55 13.11
N ALA A 10 -19.26 15.78 13.07
CA ALA A 10 -18.14 15.90 14.01
C ALA A 10 -17.27 17.15 13.76
N GLY A 11 -17.52 17.92 12.69
CA GLY A 11 -16.78 19.13 12.35
C GLY A 11 -15.55 18.89 11.47
N ALA A 12 -15.35 17.66 10.97
CA ALA A 12 -14.21 17.35 10.11
C ALA A 12 -14.21 18.21 8.83
N GLN A 13 -13.01 18.63 8.42
CA GLN A 13 -12.79 19.40 7.19
C GLN A 13 -12.21 18.53 6.07
N PHE A 14 -11.65 17.38 6.43
CA PHE A 14 -11.10 16.38 5.53
C PHE A 14 -11.40 14.99 6.08
N ALA A 15 -11.52 14.00 5.20
CA ALA A 15 -11.68 12.60 5.56
C ALA A 15 -11.22 11.70 4.42
N GLY A 16 -10.99 10.42 4.71
CA GLY A 16 -10.61 9.46 3.69
C GLY A 16 -10.15 8.12 4.25
N PRO A 17 -10.09 7.08 3.41
CA PRO A 17 -9.73 5.74 3.85
C PRO A 17 -8.22 5.50 3.86
N VAL A 18 -7.83 4.42 4.53
CA VAL A 18 -6.63 3.67 4.15
C VAL A 18 -6.95 2.99 2.82
N GLY A 19 -6.34 3.46 1.74
CA GLY A 19 -6.49 2.88 0.40
C GLY A 19 -5.79 1.54 0.28
N GLU A 20 -4.63 1.38 0.91
CA GLU A 20 -3.91 0.11 1.05
C GLU A 20 -3.01 0.16 2.28
N HIS A 21 -3.04 -0.91 3.08
CA HIS A 21 -2.20 -1.05 4.26
C HIS A 21 -0.90 -1.82 3.93
N HIS A 22 -0.12 -2.19 4.94
CA HIS A 22 1.11 -2.98 4.77
C HIS A 22 0.88 -4.41 4.26
N ASP A 23 -0.36 -4.91 4.26
CA ASP A 23 -0.73 -6.24 3.76
C ASP A 23 -0.84 -6.31 2.23
N GLY A 24 -0.84 -5.16 1.54
CA GLY A 24 -0.87 -5.08 0.08
C GLY A 24 -2.26 -5.19 -0.55
N PHE A 25 -3.33 -5.24 0.26
CA PHE A 25 -4.71 -5.35 -0.22
C PHE A 25 -5.29 -3.98 -0.60
N SER A 26 -5.61 -3.79 -1.87
CA SER A 26 -6.16 -2.52 -2.35
C SER A 26 -7.65 -2.39 -2.08
N MET A 27 -8.07 -1.28 -1.47
CA MET A 27 -9.48 -0.98 -1.19
C MET A 27 -10.22 -0.34 -2.38
N TRP A 28 -9.64 -0.36 -3.58
CA TRP A 28 -10.20 0.19 -4.81
C TRP A 28 -10.26 -0.84 -5.94
N ASP A 29 -10.95 -0.55 -7.05
CA ASP A 29 -10.95 -1.40 -8.23
C ASP A 29 -9.63 -1.28 -9.02
N SER A 30 -8.58 -1.90 -8.49
CA SER A 30 -7.24 -1.87 -9.09
C SER A 30 -7.15 -2.74 -10.34
N GLN A 31 -6.51 -2.21 -11.37
CA GLN A 31 -6.20 -2.92 -12.61
C GLN A 31 -4.80 -3.55 -12.59
N VAL A 32 -3.92 -3.12 -11.68
CA VAL A 32 -2.53 -3.59 -11.61
C VAL A 32 -2.31 -4.67 -10.54
N ASN A 33 -3.33 -5.00 -9.76
CA ASN A 33 -3.38 -6.21 -8.94
C ASN A 33 -4.74 -6.92 -9.03
N GLU A 34 -4.74 -8.17 -8.63
CA GLU A 34 -5.93 -9.01 -8.48
C GLU A 34 -6.50 -8.97 -7.05
N TRP A 35 -5.65 -8.70 -6.07
CA TRP A 35 -5.98 -8.64 -4.65
C TRP A 35 -6.53 -7.27 -4.26
N ASN A 36 -7.80 -7.07 -4.58
CA ASN A 36 -8.49 -5.85 -4.26
C ASN A 36 -9.98 -6.03 -3.93
N ALA A 37 -10.56 -5.00 -3.33
CA ALA A 37 -11.92 -5.00 -2.84
C ALA A 37 -12.96 -5.27 -3.94
N ALA A 38 -12.72 -4.83 -5.17
CA ALA A 38 -13.64 -5.04 -6.29
C ALA A 38 -13.58 -6.47 -6.85
N LYS A 39 -12.37 -7.06 -6.93
CA LYS A 39 -12.15 -8.37 -7.56
C LYS A 39 -12.35 -9.54 -6.61
N VAL A 40 -11.83 -9.48 -5.38
CA VAL A 40 -11.86 -10.61 -4.44
C VAL A 40 -12.57 -10.31 -3.12
N GLY A 41 -12.71 -9.03 -2.77
CA GLY A 41 -13.40 -8.60 -1.55
C GLY A 41 -14.90 -8.30 -1.74
N PRO A 42 -15.43 -7.18 -1.20
CA PRO A 42 -16.86 -6.85 -1.18
C PRO A 42 -17.48 -6.54 -2.55
N LYS A 43 -16.74 -6.69 -3.66
CA LYS A 43 -17.17 -6.36 -5.03
C LYS A 43 -17.52 -4.87 -5.19
N ARG A 44 -16.74 -4.02 -4.53
CA ARG A 44 -16.95 -2.57 -4.47
C ARG A 44 -15.63 -1.82 -4.60
N ASP A 45 -15.69 -0.66 -5.25
CA ASP A 45 -14.64 0.33 -5.21
C ASP A 45 -14.81 1.20 -3.96
N VAL A 46 -14.31 0.72 -2.82
CA VAL A 46 -14.53 1.36 -1.51
C VAL A 46 -13.91 2.76 -1.47
N VAL A 47 -12.71 2.94 -2.03
CA VAL A 47 -12.07 4.25 -2.13
C VAL A 47 -12.91 5.20 -2.98
N GLY A 48 -13.35 4.77 -4.16
CA GLY A 48 -14.16 5.60 -5.06
C GLY A 48 -15.54 5.94 -4.51
N GLU A 49 -16.17 5.06 -3.73
CA GLU A 49 -17.44 5.35 -3.08
C GLU A 49 -17.30 6.32 -1.91
N LEU A 50 -16.24 6.18 -1.10
CA LEU A 50 -15.94 7.11 0.00
C LEU A 50 -15.54 8.49 -0.54
N GLU A 51 -14.78 8.55 -1.63
CA GLU A 51 -14.45 9.79 -2.34
C GLU A 51 -15.72 10.59 -2.66
N LYS A 52 -16.68 9.98 -3.36
CA LYS A 52 -17.95 10.63 -3.71
C LYS A 52 -18.72 11.09 -2.48
N ALA A 53 -18.84 10.23 -1.47
CA ALA A 53 -19.59 10.54 -0.26
C ALA A 53 -18.95 11.69 0.55
N ILE A 54 -17.63 11.72 0.67
CA ILE A 54 -16.88 12.75 1.40
C ILE A 54 -16.94 14.08 0.68
N ARG A 55 -16.74 14.09 -0.65
CA ARG A 55 -16.85 15.32 -1.45
C ARG A 55 -18.26 15.90 -1.46
N LYS A 56 -19.30 15.05 -1.47
CA LYS A 56 -20.71 15.48 -1.34
C LYS A 56 -20.97 16.27 -0.04
N GLN A 57 -20.19 16.02 1.02
CA GLN A 57 -20.26 16.77 2.29
C GLN A 57 -19.39 18.05 2.31
N GLY A 58 -18.74 18.37 1.18
CA GLY A 58 -17.85 19.53 1.05
C GLY A 58 -16.53 19.40 1.82
N MET A 59 -16.11 18.18 2.16
CA MET A 59 -14.82 17.93 2.83
C MET A 59 -13.72 17.63 1.80
N ARG A 60 -12.46 17.90 2.17
CA ARG A 60 -11.28 17.47 1.42
C ARG A 60 -11.14 15.96 1.49
N PHE A 61 -10.74 15.33 0.39
CA PHE A 61 -10.59 13.89 0.31
C PHE A 61 -9.12 13.49 0.44
N ILE A 62 -8.82 12.59 1.38
CA ILE A 62 -7.47 12.05 1.57
C ILE A 62 -7.43 10.56 1.26
N VAL A 63 -6.27 10.02 0.89
CA VAL A 63 -6.07 8.57 0.83
C VAL A 63 -4.75 8.21 1.50
N ALA A 64 -4.81 7.28 2.45
CA ALA A 64 -3.63 6.72 3.10
C ALA A 64 -3.08 5.52 2.30
N LEU A 65 -1.78 5.49 2.04
CA LEU A 65 -1.10 4.44 1.28
C LEU A 65 0.14 3.96 2.04
N HIS A 66 0.07 2.76 2.62
CA HIS A 66 1.10 2.23 3.52
C HIS A 66 1.94 1.12 2.88
N HIS A 67 1.68 0.82 1.60
CA HIS A 67 2.23 -0.32 0.89
C HIS A 67 3.67 -0.14 0.44
N ALA A 68 4.31 1.01 0.71
CA ALA A 68 5.76 1.14 0.58
C ALA A 68 6.49 0.15 1.49
N ALA A 69 5.97 -0.06 2.70
CA ALA A 69 6.53 -0.96 3.69
C ALA A 69 6.21 -2.46 3.44
N ASN A 70 5.31 -2.79 2.50
CA ASN A 70 4.77 -4.14 2.30
C ASN A 70 5.86 -5.22 2.09
N TRP A 71 6.92 -4.90 1.35
CA TRP A 71 8.05 -5.83 1.12
C TRP A 71 8.78 -6.24 2.40
N TRP A 72 8.83 -5.38 3.42
CA TRP A 72 9.62 -5.63 4.63
C TRP A 72 8.78 -5.92 5.87
N PHE A 73 7.50 -5.56 5.85
CA PHE A 73 6.69 -5.47 7.06
C PHE A 73 6.43 -6.82 7.72
N PHE A 74 6.24 -7.85 6.90
CA PHE A 74 6.01 -9.22 7.36
C PHE A 74 7.20 -10.10 6.94
N PRO A 75 7.73 -10.94 7.83
CA PRO A 75 8.89 -11.78 7.51
C PRO A 75 8.50 -12.83 6.46
N HIS A 76 9.27 -12.92 5.38
CA HIS A 76 9.05 -13.91 4.33
C HIS A 76 9.63 -15.30 4.68
N TRP A 77 10.56 -15.37 5.62
CA TRP A 77 11.24 -16.61 6.01
C TRP A 77 10.50 -17.46 7.05
N LYS A 78 9.37 -16.98 7.58
CA LYS A 78 8.53 -17.79 8.49
C LYS A 78 7.58 -18.64 7.66
N LYS A 79 7.82 -19.96 7.63
CA LYS A 79 7.09 -20.92 6.79
C LYS A 79 5.58 -20.99 7.07
N GLU A 80 5.17 -20.55 8.26
CA GLU A 80 3.77 -20.54 8.67
C GLU A 80 3.03 -19.31 8.14
N TYR A 81 3.73 -18.33 7.56
CA TYR A 81 3.15 -17.08 7.07
C TYR A 81 2.91 -17.15 5.57
N ASP A 82 1.85 -16.49 5.12
CA ASP A 82 1.47 -16.38 3.71
C ASP A 82 2.58 -15.75 2.85
N THR A 83 3.40 -14.87 3.44
CA THR A 83 4.58 -14.24 2.80
C THR A 83 5.64 -15.24 2.32
N SER A 84 5.68 -16.44 2.92
CA SER A 84 6.61 -17.50 2.53
C SER A 84 6.11 -18.36 1.38
N ASP A 85 4.83 -18.23 1.02
CA ASP A 85 4.17 -19.04 0.00
C ASP A 85 4.02 -18.26 -1.33
N PRO A 86 4.63 -18.74 -2.43
CA PRO A 86 4.54 -18.07 -3.74
C PRO A 86 3.12 -17.82 -4.24
N ARG A 87 2.12 -18.57 -3.75
CA ARG A 87 0.70 -18.36 -4.13
C ARG A 87 0.17 -17.00 -3.70
N TYR A 88 0.74 -16.38 -2.68
CA TYR A 88 0.33 -15.05 -2.18
C TYR A 88 1.25 -13.92 -2.61
N ALA A 89 2.16 -14.18 -3.56
CA ALA A 89 3.07 -13.14 -4.07
C ALA A 89 2.33 -11.94 -4.70
N GLY A 90 1.07 -12.11 -5.10
CA GLY A 90 0.21 -11.02 -5.55
C GLY A 90 -0.10 -9.96 -4.47
N LEU A 91 -0.12 -10.36 -3.19
CA LEU A 91 -0.33 -9.51 -2.00
C LEU A 91 0.99 -8.95 -1.47
N TYR A 92 1.98 -9.81 -1.29
CA TYR A 92 3.20 -9.50 -0.51
C TYR A 92 4.46 -9.28 -1.36
N GLY A 93 4.38 -9.48 -2.68
CA GLY A 93 5.56 -9.58 -3.54
C GLY A 93 6.18 -10.98 -3.51
N SER A 94 7.20 -11.20 -4.34
CA SER A 94 7.89 -12.49 -4.42
C SER A 94 8.54 -12.85 -3.07
N PRO A 95 8.40 -14.09 -2.57
CA PRO A 95 9.09 -14.51 -1.36
C PRO A 95 10.61 -14.31 -1.47
N HIS A 96 11.21 -13.77 -0.41
CA HIS A 96 12.65 -13.49 -0.33
C HIS A 96 13.22 -13.86 1.05
N ASN A 97 14.54 -13.92 1.14
CA ASN A 97 15.28 -14.30 2.36
C ASN A 97 14.81 -15.61 3.03
N LEU A 98 14.23 -16.56 2.28
CA LEU A 98 13.66 -17.80 2.84
C LEU A 98 14.67 -18.64 3.63
N GLU A 99 15.95 -18.52 3.31
CA GLU A 99 17.05 -19.16 4.00
C GLU A 99 17.21 -18.71 5.47
N TRP A 100 16.69 -17.53 5.83
CA TRP A 100 16.71 -17.03 7.22
C TRP A 100 15.87 -17.85 8.18
N ALA A 101 15.01 -18.75 7.67
CA ALA A 101 14.26 -19.71 8.48
C ALA A 101 15.18 -20.59 9.35
N GLN A 102 16.42 -20.79 8.90
CA GLN A 102 17.44 -21.59 9.59
C GLN A 102 18.73 -20.81 9.84
N ASN A 103 19.02 -19.81 9.01
CA ASN A 103 20.29 -19.09 9.02
C ASN A 103 20.07 -17.58 9.06
N MET A 104 19.31 -17.11 10.06
CA MET A 104 19.05 -15.68 10.23
C MET A 104 20.37 -14.93 10.53
N PRO A 105 20.67 -13.83 9.82
CA PRO A 105 21.83 -13.01 10.11
C PRO A 105 21.80 -12.49 11.55
N GLU A 106 22.98 -12.43 12.19
CA GLU A 106 23.12 -11.75 13.47
C GLU A 106 22.94 -10.24 13.28
N LEU A 107 22.01 -9.64 14.01
CA LEU A 107 21.77 -8.20 14.02
C LEU A 107 22.82 -7.53 14.90
N LYS A 108 23.55 -6.55 14.36
CA LYS A 108 24.44 -5.70 15.17
C LYS A 108 23.63 -4.68 15.96
N GLU A 109 24.26 -4.11 16.99
CA GLU A 109 23.65 -3.03 17.78
C GLU A 109 23.21 -1.87 16.86
N GLY A 110 21.92 -1.54 16.91
CA GLY A 110 21.32 -0.49 16.08
C GLY A 110 20.83 -0.93 14.70
N GLU A 111 21.06 -2.19 14.30
CA GLU A 111 20.49 -2.77 13.08
C GLU A 111 19.09 -3.36 13.33
N ASN A 112 18.30 -3.44 12.27
CA ASN A 112 17.05 -4.19 12.23
C ASN A 112 16.95 -5.03 10.95
N GLU A 113 16.01 -5.97 10.97
CA GLU A 113 15.81 -6.92 9.87
C GLU A 113 15.54 -6.24 8.52
N TRP A 114 14.86 -5.08 8.50
CA TRP A 114 14.52 -4.40 7.25
C TRP A 114 15.76 -3.90 6.51
N GLN A 115 16.82 -3.55 7.24
CA GLN A 115 18.08 -3.08 6.66
C GLN A 115 18.89 -4.21 6.03
N LEU A 116 18.73 -5.44 6.54
CA LEU A 116 19.47 -6.62 6.09
C LEU A 116 18.71 -7.44 5.03
N GLN A 117 17.39 -7.30 4.96
CA GLN A 117 16.55 -7.98 3.97
C GLN A 117 16.94 -7.59 2.54
N ASP A 118 16.66 -8.48 1.60
CA ASP A 118 16.81 -8.22 0.18
C ASP A 118 16.01 -6.98 -0.20
N LYS A 119 16.56 -6.18 -1.12
CA LYS A 119 15.87 -4.99 -1.62
C LYS A 119 14.80 -5.40 -2.65
N PRO A 120 13.66 -4.70 -2.71
CA PRO A 120 12.64 -4.98 -3.71
C PRO A 120 13.19 -4.82 -5.11
N GLY A 121 12.84 -5.78 -5.96
CA GLY A 121 13.13 -5.75 -7.39
C GLY A 121 12.24 -4.77 -8.16
N LYS A 122 12.56 -4.60 -9.45
CA LYS A 122 11.85 -3.71 -10.37
C LYS A 122 10.33 -3.97 -10.41
N GLU A 123 9.92 -5.23 -10.41
CA GLU A 123 8.49 -5.60 -10.48
C GLU A 123 7.68 -5.06 -9.30
N PHE A 124 8.19 -5.22 -8.08
CA PHE A 124 7.53 -4.70 -6.87
C PHE A 124 7.44 -3.17 -6.92
N LEU A 125 8.53 -2.50 -7.30
CA LEU A 125 8.60 -1.03 -7.35
C LEU A 125 7.71 -0.43 -8.44
N ASP A 126 7.66 -1.07 -9.61
CA ASP A 126 6.75 -0.68 -10.70
C ASP A 126 5.29 -0.81 -10.25
N LYS A 127 4.95 -1.91 -9.58
CA LYS A 127 3.58 -2.13 -9.05
C LYS A 127 3.24 -1.13 -7.97
N TRP A 128 4.16 -0.88 -7.03
CA TRP A 128 4.01 0.14 -5.97
C TRP A 128 3.67 1.52 -6.55
N LEU A 129 4.44 1.95 -7.56
CA LEU A 129 4.23 3.22 -8.25
C LEU A 129 2.93 3.23 -9.07
N ALA A 130 2.63 2.15 -9.77
CA ALA A 130 1.42 2.03 -10.59
C ALA A 130 0.14 2.14 -9.74
N LYS A 131 0.12 1.54 -8.55
CA LYS A 131 -0.98 1.68 -7.58
C LYS A 131 -1.17 3.15 -7.15
N ILE A 132 -0.09 3.86 -6.84
CA ILE A 132 -0.16 5.30 -6.51
C ILE A 132 -0.76 6.09 -7.68
N ARG A 133 -0.32 5.82 -8.91
CA ARG A 133 -0.85 6.46 -10.12
C ARG A 133 -2.34 6.16 -10.32
N GLU A 134 -2.80 4.92 -10.08
CA GLU A 134 -4.22 4.60 -10.16
C GLU A 134 -5.04 5.46 -9.18
N VAL A 135 -4.59 5.57 -7.93
CA VAL A 135 -5.30 6.36 -6.90
C VAL A 135 -5.37 7.84 -7.30
N ILE A 136 -4.26 8.41 -7.77
CA ILE A 136 -4.25 9.81 -8.20
C ILE A 136 -5.16 10.02 -9.40
N ASN A 137 -5.03 9.18 -10.44
CA ASN A 137 -5.77 9.35 -11.68
C ASN A 137 -7.28 9.14 -11.50
N LYS A 138 -7.69 8.16 -10.69
CA LYS A 138 -9.10 7.81 -10.50
C LYS A 138 -9.82 8.73 -9.51
N TYR A 139 -9.16 9.13 -8.42
CA TYR A 139 -9.83 9.76 -7.28
C TYR A 139 -9.35 11.18 -6.95
N GLN A 140 -8.22 11.60 -7.54
CA GLN A 140 -7.63 12.93 -7.39
C GLN A 140 -7.64 13.44 -5.93
N PRO A 141 -7.07 12.69 -4.97
CA PRO A 141 -7.12 13.07 -3.56
C PRO A 141 -6.43 14.42 -3.34
N ASP A 142 -7.00 15.21 -2.43
CA ASP A 142 -6.41 16.48 -1.97
C ASP A 142 -5.10 16.24 -1.19
N LEU A 143 -4.93 15.06 -0.61
CA LEU A 143 -3.70 14.62 0.08
C LEU A 143 -3.51 13.10 -0.03
N LEU A 144 -2.28 12.69 -0.36
CA LEU A 144 -1.82 11.33 -0.12
C LEU A 144 -1.05 11.29 1.21
N TRP A 145 -1.45 10.39 2.10
CA TRP A 145 -0.76 10.14 3.36
C TRP A 145 0.02 8.84 3.26
N PHE A 146 1.35 8.91 3.29
CA PHE A 146 2.18 7.72 3.30
C PHE A 146 2.52 7.33 4.73
N ASP A 147 2.35 6.05 5.06
CA ASP A 147 2.81 5.49 6.32
C ASP A 147 3.69 4.27 6.06
N PHE A 148 4.74 4.19 6.86
CA PHE A 148 6.11 4.54 6.50
C PHE A 148 6.78 3.70 5.40
N GLY A 149 8.12 3.68 5.36
CA GLY A 149 8.89 2.82 4.44
C GLY A 149 9.37 3.51 3.17
N LEU A 150 8.95 4.76 2.89
CA LEU A 150 9.41 5.53 1.72
C LEU A 150 10.94 5.71 1.65
N ASN A 151 11.61 5.72 2.80
CA ASN A 151 13.06 5.78 2.93
C ASN A 151 13.77 4.51 2.40
N PHE A 152 13.06 3.38 2.32
CA PHE A 152 13.59 2.13 1.75
C PHE A 152 13.29 1.98 0.25
N VAL A 153 12.37 2.79 -0.28
CA VAL A 153 12.11 2.88 -1.73
C VAL A 153 13.25 3.65 -2.42
N GLN A 154 13.76 3.12 -3.52
CA GLN A 154 14.90 3.65 -4.27
C GLN A 154 14.62 5.07 -4.82
N GLU A 155 15.59 5.98 -4.69
CA GLU A 155 15.42 7.41 -5.00
C GLU A 155 14.92 7.72 -6.43
N HIS A 156 15.33 6.93 -7.43
CA HIS A 156 14.91 7.17 -8.81
C HIS A 156 13.40 6.95 -9.01
N TYR A 157 12.77 6.04 -8.25
CA TYR A 157 11.31 5.87 -8.24
C TYR A 157 10.59 7.03 -7.53
N LYS A 158 11.27 7.78 -6.66
CA LYS A 158 10.69 8.93 -5.96
C LYS A 158 10.83 10.23 -6.75
N ARG A 159 11.95 10.42 -7.46
CA ARG A 159 12.31 11.71 -8.09
C ARG A 159 12.01 11.80 -9.58
N ASN A 160 12.14 10.71 -10.34
CA ASN A 160 12.13 10.77 -11.81
C ASN A 160 10.77 10.48 -12.45
N ASN A 161 9.71 10.41 -11.65
CA ASN A 161 8.35 10.20 -12.15
C ASN A 161 7.67 11.53 -12.50
N ARG A 162 8.25 12.29 -13.44
CA ARG A 162 7.54 13.39 -14.07
C ARG A 162 6.34 12.81 -14.82
N TYR A 163 5.16 13.37 -14.58
CA TYR A 163 3.95 13.04 -15.32
C TYR A 163 4.19 13.24 -16.83
N GLY A 164 4.17 12.16 -17.62
CA GLY A 164 4.04 12.23 -19.08
C GLY A 164 5.25 11.86 -19.95
N ASP A 165 5.95 10.76 -19.65
CA ASP A 165 6.68 9.99 -20.68
C ASP A 165 5.93 8.69 -20.98
#